data_AF-A0A359EZC9-F1
#
_entry.id   AF-A0A359EZC9-F1
#
_cell.length_a   1.000
_cell.length_b   1.000
_cell.length_c   1.000
_cell.angle_alpha   90.00
_cell.angle_beta   90.00
_cell.angle_gamma   90.00
#
_symmetry.space_group_name_H-M   'P 1'
#
loop_
_entity.id
_entity.type
_entity.pdbx_description
1 polymer ?
#
loop_
_entity_poly.entity_id
_entity_poly.type
_entity_poly.pdbx_seq_one_letter_code
_entity_poly.pdbx_strand_id
1 'polypeptide(L)'
;MMRRTIAGAALLATVLGMLAGCAGDDATSKSDAGSSEAVSGELEKSAAAQGGASETASSTDSTQANGAAGGIDVPSAAQAIQSRALVYTATLDIESKDVVATARAIAEAAAVAGGLVYGQSDSYSEGATAQLTLKVGPDKLEELMASIAQLGKETGRTLSTDDVTGAVVDLDARIISAQKSLARTQEFLDRTNNVGELSAIEAELTRRETALEQLVGQRRAIGDQVALATLTVSVSQP
;
A
#
# COMPACT_ATOMS: atom_id res chain seq x y z
N MET A 1 -30.31 -42.84 -27.23
CA MET A 1 -29.06 -43.63 -27.34
C MET A 1 -28.67 -43.74 -28.80
N MET A 2 -27.69 -42.97 -29.28
CA MET A 2 -26.84 -43.40 -30.39
C MET A 2 -25.59 -42.51 -30.43
N ARG A 3 -24.44 -43.18 -30.33
CA ARG A 3 -23.11 -42.64 -30.10
C ARG A 3 -22.54 -42.18 -31.45
N ARG A 4 -22.01 -40.96 -31.53
CA ARG A 4 -21.22 -40.48 -32.67
C ARG A 4 -19.75 -40.49 -32.27
N THR A 5 -19.01 -41.42 -32.87
CA THR A 5 -17.55 -41.56 -32.82
C THR A 5 -16.93 -40.87 -34.03
N ILE A 6 -16.04 -39.90 -33.81
CA ILE A 6 -15.06 -39.36 -34.78
C ILE A 6 -13.84 -38.98 -33.91
N ALA A 7 -12.77 -39.76 -33.82
CA ALA A 7 -11.69 -39.97 -34.79
C ALA A 7 -10.88 -38.68 -35.08
N GLY A 8 -9.65 -38.60 -34.54
CA GLY A 8 -8.68 -37.52 -34.79
C GLY A 8 -7.52 -37.65 -33.78
N ALA A 9 -6.67 -38.67 -33.93
CA ALA A 9 -5.40 -38.59 -34.66
C ALA A 9 -4.34 -37.80 -33.89
N ALA A 10 -3.54 -38.56 -33.13
CA ALA A 10 -2.31 -38.15 -32.50
C ALA A 10 -1.18 -38.00 -33.53
N LEU A 11 -0.43 -36.90 -33.45
CA LEU A 11 0.88 -36.65 -34.08
C LEU A 11 1.58 -35.60 -33.20
N LEU A 12 2.43 -35.97 -32.22
CA LEU A 12 3.88 -36.20 -32.34
C LEU A 12 4.63 -35.03 -33.02
N ALA A 13 5.17 -34.11 -32.21
CA ALA A 13 6.41 -33.40 -32.51
C ALA A 13 7.00 -32.74 -31.26
N THR A 14 8.02 -33.40 -30.75
CA THR A 14 9.10 -32.94 -29.87
C THR A 14 9.68 -31.58 -30.26
N VAL A 15 9.79 -30.65 -29.31
CA VAL A 15 10.86 -29.64 -29.28
C VAL A 15 11.44 -29.62 -27.86
N LEU A 16 12.51 -30.38 -27.70
CA LEU A 16 13.41 -30.37 -26.54
C LEU A 16 14.60 -29.49 -26.97
N GLY A 17 14.77 -28.33 -26.33
CA GLY A 17 15.76 -27.34 -26.72
C GLY A 17 16.34 -26.56 -25.53
N MET A 18 17.44 -27.09 -24.99
CA MET A 18 18.59 -26.41 -24.39
C MET A 18 18.35 -25.26 -23.40
N LEU A 19 18.38 -25.60 -22.10
CA LEU A 19 18.94 -24.72 -21.06
C LEU A 19 20.41 -25.11 -20.83
N ALA A 20 21.34 -24.26 -21.25
CA ALA A 20 22.72 -24.23 -20.74
C ALA A 20 23.38 -22.89 -21.10
N GLY A 21 23.77 -22.12 -20.08
CA GLY A 21 24.79 -21.07 -20.22
C GLY A 21 24.34 -19.67 -19.82
N CYS A 22 24.59 -19.28 -18.57
CA CYS A 22 25.66 -18.32 -18.25
C CYS A 22 25.85 -18.28 -16.73
N ALA A 23 26.98 -18.82 -16.28
CA ALA A 23 27.54 -18.55 -14.96
C ALA A 23 28.49 -17.36 -15.12
N GLY A 24 28.37 -16.36 -14.25
CA GLY A 24 29.19 -15.15 -14.28
C GLY A 24 29.52 -14.69 -12.86
N ASP A 25 30.72 -15.07 -12.43
CA ASP A 25 31.62 -14.49 -11.43
C ASP A 25 31.09 -13.80 -10.16
N ASP A 26 31.29 -14.51 -9.05
CA ASP A 26 31.47 -13.96 -7.71
C ASP A 26 32.77 -13.13 -7.63
N ALA A 27 32.66 -11.81 -7.78
CA ALA A 27 33.72 -10.89 -7.39
C ALA A 27 33.61 -10.60 -5.89
N THR A 28 34.22 -11.46 -5.07
CA THR A 28 34.50 -11.17 -3.67
C THR A 28 35.58 -10.09 -3.55
N SER A 29 35.19 -8.83 -3.38
CA SER A 29 36.10 -7.78 -2.91
C SER A 29 36.11 -7.76 -1.38
N LYS A 30 37.19 -8.29 -0.80
CA LYS A 30 37.58 -8.04 0.58
C LYS A 30 38.42 -6.75 0.65
N SER A 31 38.34 -6.10 1.82
CA SER A 31 39.28 -5.09 2.39
C SER A 31 39.15 -3.69 1.75
N ASP A 32 39.05 -2.57 2.49
CA ASP A 32 39.62 -2.27 3.80
C ASP A 32 38.67 -1.44 4.69
N ALA A 33 38.46 -1.92 5.91
CA ALA A 33 38.03 -1.10 7.04
C ALA A 33 39.28 -0.44 7.62
N GLY A 34 39.53 0.81 7.23
CA GLY A 34 40.53 1.66 7.85
C GLY A 34 40.10 2.04 9.26
N SER A 35 40.71 1.39 10.25
CA SER A 35 40.72 1.84 11.65
C SER A 35 41.99 2.67 11.87
N SER A 36 41.87 3.89 12.40
CA SER A 36 42.90 4.49 13.25
C SER A 36 42.28 5.63 14.08
N GLU A 37 42.18 5.34 15.38
CA GLU A 37 42.59 6.15 16.53
C GLU A 37 42.15 7.64 16.57
N ALA A 38 41.23 7.99 17.46
CA ALA A 38 41.49 8.36 18.86
C ALA A 38 42.33 9.64 19.02
N VAL A 39 41.65 10.77 19.24
CA VAL A 39 42.18 11.86 20.06
C VAL A 39 41.15 12.22 21.13
N SER A 40 41.58 11.98 22.36
CA SER A 40 40.99 12.36 23.62
C SER A 40 40.88 13.88 23.74
N GLY A 41 39.75 14.34 24.27
CA GLY A 41 39.49 15.75 24.60
C GLY A 41 38.36 15.84 25.63
N GLU A 42 38.66 15.39 26.84
CA GLU A 42 37.91 15.73 28.06
C GLU A 42 38.09 17.23 28.33
N LEU A 43 37.00 17.95 28.63
CA LEU A 43 36.92 19.00 29.67
C LEU A 43 35.47 19.56 29.73
N GLU A 44 34.68 18.97 30.63
CA GLU A 44 33.96 19.62 31.74
C GLU A 44 33.18 20.95 31.52
N LYS A 45 31.87 20.83 31.77
CA LYS A 45 31.08 21.62 32.76
C LYS A 45 30.54 23.01 32.39
N SER A 46 29.21 23.09 32.27
CA SER A 46 28.41 23.96 33.15
C SER A 46 26.92 23.60 33.11
N ALA A 47 26.41 23.14 34.26
CA ALA A 47 25.00 23.07 34.59
C ALA A 47 24.74 24.11 35.70
N ALA A 48 23.73 24.94 35.52
CA ALA A 48 23.08 25.77 36.54
C ALA A 48 21.59 25.80 36.20
N ALA A 49 20.74 25.07 36.91
CA ALA A 49 20.15 25.41 38.22
C ALA A 49 19.00 26.44 38.13
N GLN A 50 17.79 25.90 37.93
CA GLN A 50 16.64 25.98 38.83
C GLN A 50 16.31 27.31 39.56
N GLY A 51 15.06 27.76 39.41
CA GLY A 51 14.39 28.63 40.37
C GLY A 51 12.99 29.05 39.96
N GLY A 52 11.97 28.59 40.70
CA GLY A 52 10.66 29.25 40.74
C GLY A 52 9.44 28.33 40.69
N ALA A 53 9.12 27.67 41.80
CA ALA A 53 7.85 27.02 42.04
C ALA A 53 6.74 28.05 42.29
N SER A 54 5.52 27.79 41.80
CA SER A 54 4.28 27.98 42.58
C SER A 54 3.13 27.27 41.88
N GLU A 55 2.66 26.18 42.47
CA GLU A 55 1.31 25.69 42.25
C GLU A 55 0.32 26.61 42.96
N THR A 56 -0.80 26.90 42.32
CA THR A 56 -2.11 27.03 43.00
C THR A 56 -3.20 26.72 41.99
N ALA A 57 -3.90 25.62 42.25
CA ALA A 57 -5.17 25.31 41.63
C ALA A 57 -6.25 26.31 42.08
N SER A 58 -7.10 26.75 41.17
CA SER A 58 -8.50 27.01 41.49
C SER A 58 -9.38 26.87 40.27
N SER A 59 -10.38 26.03 40.44
CA SER A 59 -11.41 25.65 39.49
C SER A 59 -12.44 26.77 39.27
N THR A 60 -13.03 26.72 38.08
CA THR A 60 -14.43 27.08 37.76
C THR A 60 -14.91 28.49 38.07
N ASP A 61 -15.13 29.29 37.02
CA ASP A 61 -16.47 29.85 36.84
C ASP A 61 -16.79 30.07 35.34
N SER A 62 -17.97 29.58 34.99
CA SER A 62 -18.63 29.75 33.70
C SER A 62 -19.26 31.14 33.64
N THR A 63 -18.92 31.94 32.64
CA THR A 63 -19.81 33.03 32.22
C THR A 63 -19.87 33.11 30.71
N GLN A 64 -21.04 32.72 30.23
CA GLN A 64 -21.58 32.86 28.90
C GLN A 64 -21.53 34.33 28.46
N ALA A 65 -20.78 34.61 27.39
CA ALA A 65 -20.87 35.86 26.65
C ALA A 65 -21.24 35.54 25.20
N ASN A 66 -22.50 35.76 24.89
CA ASN A 66 -23.07 35.70 23.56
C ASN A 66 -22.47 36.85 22.72
N GLY A 67 -21.62 36.53 21.75
CA GLY A 67 -20.98 37.50 20.88
C GLY A 67 -20.75 36.89 19.50
N ALA A 68 -21.52 37.35 18.51
CA ALA A 68 -21.39 36.97 17.13
C ALA A 68 -19.98 37.32 16.59
N ALA A 69 -19.20 36.30 16.25
CA ALA A 69 -17.98 36.41 15.47
C ALA A 69 -17.94 35.22 14.52
N GLY A 70 -17.66 35.49 13.24
CA GLY A 70 -17.72 34.52 12.15
C GLY A 70 -17.09 33.19 12.52
N GLY A 71 -17.92 32.15 12.52
CA GLY A 71 -17.47 30.78 12.68
C GLY A 71 -16.48 30.47 11.59
N ILE A 72 -15.20 30.42 11.94
CA ILE A 72 -14.28 29.56 11.22
C ILE A 72 -14.82 28.17 11.52
N ASP A 73 -15.49 27.57 10.53
CA ASP A 73 -15.84 26.14 10.55
C ASP A 73 -14.52 25.38 10.62
N VAL A 74 -14.02 25.19 11.84
CA VAL A 74 -12.91 24.28 12.11
C VAL A 74 -13.50 22.90 11.86
N PRO A 75 -13.01 22.14 10.85
CA PRO A 75 -13.54 20.83 10.58
C PRO A 75 -13.48 20.00 11.87
N SER A 76 -14.59 19.36 12.21
CA SER A 76 -14.60 18.36 13.28
C SER A 76 -13.48 17.36 13.02
N ALA A 77 -12.82 16.86 14.08
CA ALA A 77 -11.77 15.85 13.95
C ALA A 77 -12.23 14.64 13.11
N ALA A 78 -13.52 14.30 13.14
CA ALA A 78 -14.12 13.26 12.30
C ALA A 78 -14.16 13.63 10.80
N GLN A 79 -14.42 14.89 10.45
CA GLN A 79 -14.39 15.38 9.07
C GLN A 79 -12.96 15.52 8.53
N ALA A 80 -12.02 15.92 9.39
CA ALA A 80 -10.60 15.99 9.06
C ALA A 80 -9.98 14.60 8.78
N ILE A 81 -10.55 13.53 9.35
CA ILE A 81 -10.18 12.15 9.02
C ILE A 81 -10.78 11.72 7.68
N GLN A 82 -12.00 12.14 7.34
CA GLN A 82 -12.63 11.83 6.05
C GLN A 82 -11.92 12.45 4.84
N SER A 83 -11.16 13.53 5.05
CA SER A 83 -10.31 14.15 4.02
C SER A 83 -8.94 13.50 3.86
N ARG A 84 -8.59 12.49 4.68
CA ARG A 84 -7.28 11.81 4.61
C ARG A 84 -7.33 10.63 3.66
N ALA A 85 -6.24 10.41 2.96
CA ALA A 85 -5.99 9.20 2.21
C ALA A 85 -5.35 8.18 3.15
N LEU A 86 -6.16 7.25 3.68
CA LEU A 86 -5.71 6.23 4.62
C LEU A 86 -5.74 4.85 3.96
N VAL A 87 -4.65 4.09 4.10
CA VAL A 87 -4.57 2.69 3.65
C VAL A 87 -4.69 1.78 4.86
N TYR A 88 -5.65 0.87 4.82
CA TYR A 88 -5.89 -0.09 5.90
C TYR A 88 -5.41 -1.48 5.49
N THR A 89 -4.52 -2.05 6.30
CA THR A 89 -4.02 -3.42 6.12
C THR A 89 -4.16 -4.17 7.43
N ALA A 90 -4.76 -5.35 7.38
CA ALA A 90 -4.94 -6.20 8.54
C ALA A 90 -4.49 -7.63 8.26
N THR A 91 -4.00 -8.30 9.30
CA THR A 91 -3.76 -9.74 9.32
C THR A 91 -4.54 -10.36 10.47
N LEU A 92 -5.09 -11.54 10.23
CA LEU A 92 -5.85 -12.31 11.21
C LEU A 92 -5.45 -13.78 11.12
N ASP A 93 -4.98 -14.34 12.22
CA ASP A 93 -4.55 -15.73 12.31
C ASP A 93 -5.55 -16.51 13.17
N ILE A 94 -6.04 -17.62 12.63
CA ILE A 94 -7.11 -18.43 13.23
C ILE A 94 -6.76 -19.91 13.17
N GLU A 95 -6.93 -20.59 14.30
CA GLU A 95 -6.92 -22.05 14.37
C GLU A 95 -8.33 -22.62 14.17
N SER A 96 -8.46 -23.60 13.28
CA SER A 96 -9.71 -24.33 13.08
C SER A 96 -9.49 -25.82 12.83
N LYS A 97 -10.43 -26.65 13.31
CA LYS A 97 -10.41 -28.10 13.07
C LYS A 97 -10.74 -28.47 11.63
N ASP A 98 -11.52 -27.64 10.95
CA ASP A 98 -11.89 -27.82 9.53
C ASP A 98 -11.50 -26.56 8.75
N VAL A 99 -10.29 -26.58 8.22
CA VAL A 99 -9.69 -25.46 7.48
C VAL A 99 -10.46 -25.16 6.20
N VAL A 100 -10.95 -26.19 5.50
CA VAL A 100 -11.69 -26.03 4.24
C VAL A 100 -13.04 -25.38 4.47
N ALA A 101 -13.79 -25.85 5.48
CA ALA A 101 -15.08 -25.26 5.83
C ALA A 101 -14.91 -23.81 6.31
N THR A 102 -13.86 -23.55 7.11
CA THR A 102 -13.57 -22.21 7.64
C THR A 102 -13.20 -21.25 6.51
N ALA A 103 -12.34 -21.66 5.56
CA ALA A 103 -11.98 -20.85 4.40
C ALA A 103 -13.21 -20.46 3.55
N ARG A 104 -14.16 -21.38 3.36
CA ARG A 104 -15.43 -21.08 2.66
C ARG A 104 -16.29 -20.09 3.44
N ALA A 105 -16.45 -20.29 4.75
CA ALA A 105 -17.21 -19.38 5.59
C ALA A 105 -16.60 -17.96 5.63
N ILE A 106 -15.26 -17.86 5.59
CA ILE A 106 -14.55 -16.58 5.47
C ILE A 106 -14.88 -15.89 4.14
N ALA A 107 -14.84 -16.63 3.02
CA ALA A 107 -15.19 -16.09 1.71
C ALA A 107 -16.65 -15.60 1.66
N GLU A 108 -17.56 -16.33 2.27
CA GLU A 108 -18.97 -15.94 2.40
C GLU A 108 -19.14 -14.69 3.27
N ALA A 109 -18.46 -14.61 4.42
CA ALA A 109 -18.48 -13.42 5.27
C ALA A 109 -17.96 -12.18 4.54
N ALA A 110 -16.89 -12.33 3.75
CA ALA A 110 -16.37 -11.25 2.92
C ALA A 110 -17.40 -10.77 1.88
N ALA A 111 -18.11 -11.70 1.22
CA ALA A 111 -19.15 -11.36 0.26
C ALA A 111 -20.35 -10.64 0.92
N VAL A 112 -20.76 -11.07 2.13
CA VAL A 112 -21.82 -10.40 2.92
C VAL A 112 -21.41 -8.98 3.29
N ALA A 113 -20.13 -8.75 3.62
CA ALA A 113 -19.60 -7.42 3.91
C ALA A 113 -19.42 -6.54 2.66
N GLY A 114 -19.84 -7.00 1.47
CA GLY A 114 -19.65 -6.29 0.20
C GLY A 114 -18.21 -6.31 -0.32
N GLY A 115 -17.37 -7.18 0.23
CA GLY A 115 -16.00 -7.42 -0.21
C GLY A 115 -15.88 -8.56 -1.22
N LEU A 116 -14.64 -8.86 -1.60
CA LEU A 116 -14.30 -9.94 -2.53
C LEU A 116 -13.03 -10.67 -2.08
N VAL A 117 -12.93 -11.94 -2.45
CA VAL A 117 -11.69 -12.72 -2.31
C VAL A 117 -10.76 -12.33 -3.44
N TYR A 118 -9.64 -11.71 -3.10
CA TYR A 118 -8.63 -11.25 -4.05
C TYR A 118 -7.61 -12.35 -4.39
N GLY A 119 -7.31 -13.21 -3.42
CA GLY A 119 -6.44 -14.36 -3.60
C GLY A 119 -6.69 -15.41 -2.53
N GLN A 120 -6.43 -16.67 -2.87
CA GLN A 120 -6.50 -17.78 -1.94
C GLN A 120 -5.40 -18.79 -2.27
N SER A 121 -4.75 -19.31 -1.22
CA SER A 121 -3.77 -20.38 -1.31
C SER A 121 -4.01 -21.38 -0.19
N ASP A 122 -4.21 -22.64 -0.56
CA ASP A 122 -4.47 -23.71 0.39
C ASP A 122 -3.35 -24.76 0.33
N SER A 123 -2.95 -25.28 1.48
CA SER A 123 -2.05 -26.43 1.59
C SER A 123 -2.71 -27.53 2.40
N TYR A 124 -2.57 -28.77 1.93
CA TYR A 124 -3.20 -29.95 2.54
C TYR A 124 -2.18 -31.03 2.93
N SER A 125 -0.88 -30.74 2.85
CA SER A 125 0.21 -31.62 3.33
C SER A 125 0.47 -31.42 4.82
N GLU A 126 0.84 -32.46 5.57
CA GLU A 126 1.25 -32.42 7.01
C GLU A 126 0.71 -31.23 7.84
N GLY A 127 -0.62 -31.08 7.86
CA GLY A 127 -1.33 -29.98 8.51
C GLY A 127 -2.04 -29.09 7.50
N ALA A 128 -3.38 -29.09 7.51
CA ALA A 128 -4.14 -28.26 6.59
C ALA A 128 -3.94 -26.77 6.94
N THR A 129 -3.70 -25.95 5.92
CA THR A 129 -3.66 -24.48 6.02
C THR A 129 -4.38 -23.83 4.85
N ALA A 130 -4.94 -22.66 5.09
CA ALA A 130 -5.52 -21.83 4.05
C ALA A 130 -5.15 -20.37 4.32
N GLN A 131 -4.78 -19.64 3.28
CA GLN A 131 -4.54 -18.21 3.35
C GLN A 131 -5.43 -17.50 2.34
N LEU A 132 -6.22 -16.55 2.83
CA LEU A 132 -7.15 -15.76 2.01
C LEU A 132 -6.77 -14.30 2.11
N THR A 133 -6.63 -13.65 0.96
CA THR A 133 -6.49 -12.20 0.85
C THR A 133 -7.83 -11.63 0.42
N LEU A 134 -8.43 -10.81 1.27
CA LEU A 134 -9.74 -10.21 1.07
C LEU A 134 -9.60 -8.71 0.82
N LYS A 135 -10.46 -8.18 -0.04
CA LYS A 135 -10.62 -6.74 -0.28
C LYS A 135 -12.01 -6.32 0.15
N VAL A 136 -12.09 -5.30 1.00
CA VAL A 136 -13.34 -4.83 1.59
C VAL A 136 -13.30 -3.31 1.79
N GLY A 137 -14.46 -2.66 1.88
CA GLY A 137 -14.54 -1.25 2.25
C GLY A 137 -13.85 -1.00 3.62
N PRO A 138 -13.10 0.10 3.79
CA PRO A 138 -12.42 0.40 5.05
C PRO A 138 -13.35 0.44 6.28
N ASP A 139 -14.59 0.90 6.09
CA ASP A 139 -15.64 0.97 7.11
C ASP A 139 -16.17 -0.40 7.55
N LYS A 140 -15.94 -1.44 6.74
CA LYS A 140 -16.40 -2.82 6.98
C LYS A 140 -15.31 -3.76 7.46
N LEU A 141 -14.06 -3.32 7.48
CA LEU A 141 -12.91 -4.15 7.84
C LEU A 141 -13.03 -4.74 9.24
N GLU A 142 -13.31 -3.89 10.24
CA GLU A 142 -13.36 -4.31 11.65
C GLU A 142 -14.54 -5.26 11.93
N GLU A 143 -15.71 -4.97 11.37
CA GLU A 143 -16.90 -5.83 11.43
C GLU A 143 -16.61 -7.20 10.81
N LEU A 144 -15.96 -7.24 9.65
CA LEU A 144 -15.56 -8.46 8.97
C LEU A 144 -14.56 -9.27 9.82
N MET A 145 -13.50 -8.63 10.35
CA MET A 145 -12.53 -9.30 11.22
C MET A 145 -13.20 -9.94 12.45
N ALA A 146 -14.12 -9.21 13.10
CA ALA A 146 -14.85 -9.71 14.26
C ALA A 146 -15.76 -10.90 13.91
N SER A 147 -16.37 -10.91 12.72
CA SER A 147 -17.17 -12.05 12.24
C SER A 147 -16.30 -13.28 11.96
N ILE A 148 -15.13 -13.09 11.36
CA ILE A 148 -14.20 -14.17 11.00
C ILE A 148 -13.58 -14.78 12.26
N ALA A 149 -13.26 -13.97 13.27
CA ALA A 149 -12.74 -14.43 14.56
C ALA A 149 -13.70 -15.40 15.29
N GLN A 150 -15.00 -15.40 14.96
CA GLN A 150 -15.97 -16.35 15.53
C GLN A 150 -15.98 -17.72 14.84
N LEU A 151 -15.36 -17.84 13.66
CA LEU A 151 -15.33 -19.07 12.86
C LEU A 151 -14.26 -20.07 13.36
N GLY A 152 -13.35 -19.63 14.22
CA GLY A 152 -12.32 -20.46 14.83
C GLY A 152 -11.74 -19.82 16.09
N LYS A 153 -10.59 -20.30 16.53
CA LYS A 153 -9.86 -19.70 17.66
C LYS A 153 -8.84 -18.72 17.11
N GLU A 154 -9.04 -17.43 17.37
CA GLU A 154 -8.06 -16.43 17.02
C GLU A 154 -6.75 -16.62 17.80
N THR A 155 -5.63 -16.63 17.07
CA THR A 155 -4.28 -16.75 17.63
C THR A 155 -3.45 -15.48 17.44
N GLY A 156 -3.83 -14.62 16.49
CA GLY A 156 -3.14 -13.36 16.23
C GLY A 156 -4.01 -12.39 15.46
N ARG A 157 -3.83 -11.10 15.74
CA ARG A 157 -4.41 -10.00 14.97
C ARG A 157 -3.40 -8.86 14.84
N THR A 158 -3.33 -8.26 13.67
CA THR A 158 -2.62 -6.99 13.44
C THR A 158 -3.48 -6.10 12.57
N LEU A 159 -3.58 -4.83 12.92
CA LEU A 159 -4.20 -3.79 12.10
C LEU A 159 -3.20 -2.64 11.97
N SER A 160 -2.89 -2.28 10.72
CA SER A 160 -2.06 -1.14 10.36
C SER A 160 -2.88 -0.14 9.57
N THR A 161 -2.59 1.14 9.78
CA THR A 161 -3.18 2.26 9.04
C THR A 161 -2.07 3.20 8.63
N ASP A 162 -1.90 3.38 7.33
CA ASP A 162 -0.88 4.26 6.77
C ASP A 162 -1.55 5.53 6.21
N ASP A 163 -1.13 6.70 6.68
CA ASP A 163 -1.59 7.99 6.16
C ASP A 163 -0.74 8.40 4.95
N VAL A 164 -1.31 8.24 3.75
CA VAL A 164 -0.66 8.54 2.47
C VAL A 164 -1.12 9.88 1.90
N THR A 165 -1.78 10.72 2.69
CA THR A 165 -2.31 12.02 2.24
C THR A 165 -1.22 12.89 1.63
N GLY A 166 -0.04 12.94 2.26
CA GLY A 166 1.10 13.71 1.75
C GLY A 166 1.61 13.20 0.39
N ALA A 167 1.62 11.87 0.20
CA ALA A 167 2.03 11.26 -1.07
C ALA A 167 1.04 11.55 -2.20
N VAL A 168 -0.27 11.53 -1.91
CA VAL A 168 -1.31 11.89 -2.89
C VAL A 168 -1.16 13.36 -3.32
N VAL A 169 -1.02 14.27 -2.35
CA VAL A 169 -0.86 15.71 -2.64
C VAL A 169 0.40 15.99 -3.46
N ASP A 170 1.53 15.35 -3.13
CA ASP A 170 2.77 15.46 -3.91
C ASP A 170 2.60 14.94 -5.34
N LEU A 171 2.03 13.75 -5.51
CA LEU A 171 1.80 13.17 -6.84
C LEU A 171 0.90 14.05 -7.70
N ASP A 172 -0.19 14.59 -7.14
CA ASP A 172 -1.08 15.48 -7.87
C ASP A 172 -0.36 16.77 -8.30
N ALA A 173 0.44 17.38 -7.42
CA ALA A 173 1.24 18.55 -7.76
C ALA A 173 2.26 18.25 -8.88
N ARG A 174 2.91 17.08 -8.83
CA ARG A 174 3.85 16.62 -9.85
C ARG A 174 3.17 16.33 -11.19
N ILE A 175 1.99 15.71 -11.17
CA ILE A 175 1.16 15.47 -12.36
C ILE A 175 0.81 16.80 -13.03
N ILE A 176 0.34 17.79 -12.26
CA ILE A 176 -0.01 19.12 -12.79
C ILE A 176 1.22 19.80 -13.43
N SER A 177 2.38 19.70 -12.77
CA SER A 177 3.63 20.25 -13.31
C SER A 177 4.05 19.55 -14.62
N ALA A 178 3.96 18.22 -14.65
CA ALA A 178 4.27 17.40 -15.82
C ALA A 178 3.33 17.72 -17.01
N GLN A 179 2.03 17.86 -16.77
CA GLN A 179 1.06 18.28 -17.79
C GLN A 179 1.39 19.65 -18.37
N LYS A 180 1.74 20.64 -17.53
CA LYS A 180 2.16 21.96 -18.01
C LYS A 180 3.43 21.88 -18.85
N SER A 181 4.38 21.02 -18.46
CA SER A 181 5.61 20.82 -19.24
C SER A 181 5.35 20.15 -20.59
N LEU A 182 4.43 19.19 -20.62
CA LEU A 182 3.99 18.51 -21.84
C LEU A 182 3.33 19.51 -22.79
N ALA A 183 2.37 20.31 -22.30
CA ALA A 183 1.68 21.32 -23.11
C ALA A 183 2.65 22.33 -23.74
N ARG A 184 3.65 22.81 -23.00
CA ARG A 184 4.69 23.69 -23.57
C ARG A 184 5.53 23.00 -24.65
N THR A 185 5.80 21.70 -24.48
CA THR A 185 6.57 20.92 -25.47
C THR A 185 5.78 20.76 -26.77
N GLN A 186 4.47 20.49 -26.66
CA GLN A 186 3.54 20.46 -27.81
C GLN A 186 3.47 21.83 -28.50
N GLU A 187 3.41 22.92 -27.72
CA GLU A 187 3.40 24.28 -28.26
C GLU A 187 4.70 24.64 -29.02
N PHE A 188 5.86 24.12 -28.59
CA PHE A 188 7.10 24.25 -29.34
C PHE A 188 7.10 23.40 -30.61
N LEU A 189 6.60 22.16 -30.53
CA LEU A 189 6.46 21.26 -31.67
C LEU A 189 5.64 21.91 -32.80
N ASP A 190 4.52 22.53 -32.45
CA ASP A 190 3.61 23.19 -33.41
C ASP A 190 4.23 24.39 -34.13
N ARG A 191 5.31 24.97 -33.60
CA ARG A 191 5.98 26.16 -34.16
C ARG A 191 7.25 25.85 -34.94
N THR A 192 7.82 24.66 -34.76
CA THR A 192 9.11 24.30 -35.35
C THR A 192 8.95 23.93 -36.82
N ASN A 193 9.72 24.59 -37.70
CA ASN A 193 9.81 24.28 -39.13
C ASN A 193 11.15 23.60 -39.51
N ASN A 194 11.98 23.29 -38.52
CA ASN A 194 13.30 22.66 -38.70
C ASN A 194 13.22 21.16 -38.44
N VAL A 195 13.49 20.35 -39.47
CA VAL A 195 13.42 18.88 -39.41
C VAL A 195 14.40 18.28 -38.38
N GLY A 196 15.56 18.91 -38.15
CA GLY A 196 16.51 18.44 -37.12
C GLY A 196 16.04 18.71 -35.70
N GLU A 197 15.41 19.86 -35.47
CA GLU A 197 14.79 20.21 -34.17
C GLU A 197 13.53 19.38 -33.91
N LEU A 198 12.79 19.04 -34.98
CA LEU A 198 11.58 18.21 -34.91
C LEU A 198 11.86 16.88 -34.21
N SER A 199 12.86 16.12 -34.66
CA SER A 199 13.20 14.82 -34.06
C SER A 199 13.60 14.94 -32.58
N ALA A 200 14.29 16.01 -32.20
CA ALA A 200 14.66 16.26 -30.80
C ALA A 200 13.43 16.59 -29.94
N ILE A 201 12.49 17.38 -30.46
CA ILE A 201 11.25 17.73 -29.75
C ILE A 201 10.35 16.50 -29.61
N GLU A 202 10.23 15.64 -30.64
CA GLU A 202 9.46 14.39 -30.58
C GLU A 202 10.02 13.42 -29.53
N ALA A 203 11.34 13.28 -29.46
CA ALA A 203 11.98 12.44 -28.45
C ALA A 203 11.68 12.94 -27.03
N GLU A 204 11.73 14.26 -26.84
CA GLU A 204 11.44 14.87 -25.55
C GLU A 204 9.95 14.84 -25.20
N LEU A 205 9.06 14.98 -26.19
CA LEU A 205 7.63 14.79 -26.04
C LEU A 205 7.33 13.39 -25.50
N THR A 206 7.84 12.36 -26.18
CA THR A 206 7.67 10.94 -25.80
C THR A 206 8.14 10.69 -24.36
N ARG A 207 9.30 11.26 -23.99
CA ARG A 207 9.85 11.13 -22.64
C ARG A 207 8.92 11.76 -21.59
N ARG A 208 8.36 12.93 -21.87
CA ARG A 208 7.44 13.64 -20.95
C ARG A 208 6.10 12.96 -20.82
N GLU A 209 5.56 12.43 -21.91
CA GLU A 209 4.33 11.64 -21.91
C GLU A 209 4.51 10.39 -21.04
N THR A 210 5.59 9.64 -21.26
CA THR A 210 5.91 8.45 -20.45
C THR A 210 6.04 8.79 -18.96
N ALA A 211 6.72 9.90 -18.63
CA ALA A 211 6.85 10.34 -17.24
C ALA A 211 5.50 10.73 -16.61
N LEU A 212 4.63 11.41 -17.37
CA LEU A 212 3.28 11.75 -16.92
C LEU A 212 2.43 10.49 -16.68
N GLU A 213 2.47 9.54 -17.61
CA GLU A 213 1.73 8.28 -17.49
C GLU A 213 2.17 7.48 -16.26
N GLN A 214 3.48 7.43 -15.98
CA GLN A 214 4.00 6.80 -14.77
C GLN A 214 3.46 7.45 -13.49
N LEU A 215 3.43 8.79 -13.42
CA LEU A 215 2.89 9.51 -12.26
C LEU A 215 1.39 9.25 -12.09
N VAL A 216 0.62 9.29 -13.18
CA VAL A 216 -0.82 9.00 -13.17
C VAL A 216 -1.08 7.55 -12.73
N GLY A 217 -0.25 6.61 -13.19
CA GLY A 217 -0.29 5.21 -12.77
C GLY A 217 -0.07 5.05 -11.27
N GLN A 218 0.96 5.71 -10.71
CA GLN A 218 1.25 5.70 -9.27
C GLN A 218 0.10 6.30 -8.45
N ARG A 219 -0.46 7.43 -8.88
CA ARG A 219 -1.62 8.05 -8.22
C ARG A 219 -2.86 7.18 -8.26
N ARG A 220 -3.08 6.43 -9.36
CA ARG A 220 -4.17 5.44 -9.44
C ARG A 220 -3.93 4.32 -8.43
N ALA A 221 -2.73 3.75 -8.38
CA ALA A 221 -2.42 2.65 -7.46
C ALA A 221 -2.65 3.02 -5.99
N ILE A 222 -2.25 4.22 -5.55
CA ILE A 222 -2.54 4.69 -4.19
C ILE A 222 -4.04 4.88 -3.99
N GLY A 223 -4.76 5.43 -4.98
CA GLY A 223 -6.21 5.57 -4.91
C GLY A 223 -6.92 4.23 -4.71
N ASP A 224 -6.47 3.18 -5.40
CA ASP A 224 -7.03 1.82 -5.27
C ASP A 224 -6.73 1.21 -3.87
N GLN A 225 -5.58 1.53 -3.28
CA GLN A 225 -5.21 1.11 -1.92
C GLN A 225 -6.03 1.83 -0.83
N VAL A 226 -6.38 3.09 -1.05
CA VAL A 226 -7.21 3.88 -0.13
C VAL A 226 -8.69 3.46 -0.23
N ALA A 227 -9.14 3.11 -1.43
CA ALA A 227 -10.53 2.72 -1.67
C ALA A 227 -10.91 1.39 -1.00
N LEU A 228 -9.96 0.46 -0.88
CA LEU A 228 -10.21 -0.89 -0.37
C LEU A 228 -9.16 -1.30 0.66
N ALA A 229 -9.63 -1.67 1.85
CA ALA A 229 -8.80 -2.29 2.87
C ALA A 229 -8.38 -3.71 2.43
N THR A 230 -7.19 -4.12 2.90
CA THR A 230 -6.67 -5.47 2.68
C THR A 230 -6.71 -6.25 3.98
N LEU A 231 -7.38 -7.40 3.99
CA LEU A 231 -7.37 -8.33 5.11
C LEU A 231 -6.76 -9.66 4.65
N THR A 232 -5.64 -10.04 5.25
CA THR A 232 -5.04 -11.37 5.06
C THR A 232 -5.44 -12.26 6.22
N VAL A 233 -6.18 -13.33 5.94
CA VAL A 233 -6.58 -14.32 6.93
C VAL A 233 -5.77 -15.59 6.74
N SER A 234 -5.05 -16.02 7.77
CA SER A 234 -4.39 -17.32 7.80
C SER A 234 -5.19 -18.26 8.69
N VAL A 235 -5.54 -19.42 8.15
CA VAL A 235 -6.22 -20.49 8.87
C VAL A 235 -5.26 -21.68 8.96
N SER A 236 -5.02 -22.18 10.17
CA SER A 236 -4.23 -23.38 10.41
C SER A 236 -5.00 -24.40 11.24
N GLN A 237 -4.62 -25.67 11.11
CA GLN A 237 -5.06 -26.68 12.05
C GLN A 237 -4.38 -26.47 13.42
N PRO A 238 -5.08 -26.66 14.56
CA PRO A 238 -4.50 -26.58 15.90
C PRO A 238 -3.53 -27.73 16.21
#